data_AF-A0A919SJC1-F1
#
_entry.id   AF-A0A919SJC1-F1
#
_cell.length_a   1.000
_cell.length_b   1.000
_cell.length_c   1.000
_cell.angle_alpha   90.00
_cell.angle_beta   90.00
_cell.angle_gamma   90.00
#
_symmetry.space_group_name_H-M   'P 1'
#
loop_
_entity.id
_entity.type
_entity.pdbx_description
1 polymer ?
#
loop_
_entity_poly.entity_id
_entity_poly.type
_entity_poly.pdbx_seq_one_letter_code
_entity_poly.pdbx_strand_id
1 'polypeptide(L)'
;MQADTTQLRAAATKLRTEVAEHLRRAGIQAGGPERDFRVAGAFDAYTTAGPYRSAIAAWEKETEVLAEAARQLADALDAAAAGYDASDARSAGRLAGNR
;
A
#
# COMPACT_ATOMS: atom_id res chain seq x y z
N MET A 1 -26.67 -0.47 -11.95
CA MET A 1 -25.25 -0.85 -12.06
C MET A 1 -24.89 -1.54 -10.76
N GLN A 2 -24.67 -2.85 -10.78
CA GLN A 2 -24.33 -3.63 -9.58
C GLN A 2 -22.81 -3.53 -9.43
N ALA A 3 -22.32 -2.92 -8.37
CA ALA A 3 -20.89 -2.92 -8.10
C ALA A 3 -20.48 -4.34 -7.73
N ASP A 4 -19.48 -4.90 -8.40
CA ASP A 4 -18.96 -6.23 -8.06
C ASP A 4 -18.13 -6.12 -6.77
N THR A 5 -18.79 -6.33 -5.63
CA THR A 5 -18.18 -6.24 -4.30
C THR A 5 -17.09 -7.29 -4.10
N THR A 6 -17.09 -8.35 -4.89
CA THR A 6 -16.01 -9.36 -4.92
C THR A 6 -14.74 -8.76 -5.53
N GLN A 7 -14.86 -8.02 -6.63
CA GLN A 7 -13.72 -7.33 -7.25
C GLN A 7 -13.14 -6.24 -6.35
N LEU A 8 -13.98 -5.49 -5.63
CA LEU A 8 -13.53 -4.48 -4.67
C LEU A 8 -12.70 -5.10 -3.54
N ARG A 9 -13.16 -6.22 -2.97
CA ARG A 9 -12.43 -6.95 -1.92
C ARG A 9 -11.14 -7.60 -2.43
N ALA A 10 -11.14 -8.10 -3.66
CA ALA A 10 -9.94 -8.63 -4.29
C ALA A 10 -8.88 -7.52 -4.48
N ALA A 11 -9.30 -6.34 -4.93
CA ALA A 11 -8.42 -5.17 -5.06
C ALA A 11 -7.88 -4.69 -3.70
N ALA A 12 -8.74 -4.61 -2.67
CA ALA A 12 -8.33 -4.28 -1.31
C ALA A 12 -7.30 -5.27 -0.75
N THR A 13 -7.52 -6.57 -0.96
CA THR A 13 -6.58 -7.62 -0.57
C THR A 13 -5.24 -7.42 -1.25
N LYS A 14 -5.23 -7.23 -2.58
CA LYS A 14 -4.00 -7.02 -3.37
C LYS A 14 -3.21 -5.80 -2.91
N LEU A 15 -3.89 -4.70 -2.58
CA LEU A 15 -3.25 -3.50 -2.06
C LEU A 15 -2.60 -3.74 -0.69
N ARG A 16 -3.28 -4.44 0.23
CA ARG A 16 -2.72 -4.73 1.56
C ARG A 16 -1.58 -5.74 1.54
N THR A 17 -1.68 -6.79 0.73
CA THR A 17 -0.74 -7.92 0.80
C THR A 17 0.41 -7.79 -0.17
N GLU A 18 0.16 -7.36 -1.41
CA GLU A 18 1.20 -7.33 -2.45
C GLU A 18 1.88 -5.96 -2.50
N VAL A 19 1.08 -4.88 -2.58
CA VAL A 19 1.63 -3.54 -2.79
C VAL A 19 2.36 -3.03 -1.54
N ALA A 20 1.76 -3.16 -0.36
CA ALA A 20 2.41 -2.72 0.88
C ALA A 20 3.68 -3.52 1.20
N GLU A 21 3.70 -4.84 0.94
CA GLU A 21 4.91 -5.65 1.15
C GLU A 21 5.99 -5.37 0.10
N HIS A 22 5.62 -5.13 -1.16
CA HIS A 22 6.59 -4.73 -2.17
C HIS A 22 7.22 -3.37 -1.85
N LEU A 23 6.44 -2.41 -1.37
CA LEU A 23 6.95 -1.12 -0.89
C LEU A 23 7.88 -1.32 0.32
N ARG A 24 7.47 -2.12 1.32
CA ARG A 24 8.33 -2.44 2.47
C ARG A 24 9.68 -3.05 2.04
N ARG A 25 9.66 -3.99 1.10
CA ARG A 25 10.87 -4.61 0.55
C ARG A 25 11.73 -3.63 -0.25
N ALA A 26 11.11 -2.75 -1.02
CA ALA A 26 11.81 -1.71 -1.78
C ALA A 26 12.56 -0.74 -0.85
N GLY A 27 11.95 -0.33 0.27
CA GLY A 27 12.62 0.48 1.30
C GLY A 27 13.85 -0.23 1.89
N ILE A 28 13.70 -1.51 2.27
CA ILE A 28 14.82 -2.31 2.79
C ILE A 28 15.94 -2.46 1.75
N GLN A 29 15.59 -2.67 0.47
CA GLN A 29 16.56 -2.80 -0.60
C GLN A 29 17.23 -1.46 -0.97
N ALA A 30 16.56 -0.33 -0.79
CA ALA A 30 17.16 0.99 -0.97
C ALA A 30 18.23 1.27 0.10
N GLY A 31 18.00 0.85 1.35
CA GLY A 31 18.98 0.94 2.45
C GLY A 31 20.02 -0.20 2.49
N GLY A 32 19.76 -1.32 1.82
CA GLY A 32 20.63 -2.51 1.78
C GLY A 32 22.07 -2.27 1.28
N PRO A 33 22.30 -1.48 0.22
CA PRO A 33 23.64 -1.15 -0.24
C PRO A 33 24.53 -0.47 0.81
N GLU A 34 23.97 0.38 1.68
CA GLU A 34 24.75 0.95 2.79
C GLU A 34 25.16 -0.12 3.81
N ARG A 35 24.23 -1.02 4.13
CA ARG A 35 24.36 -1.97 5.24
C ARG A 35 25.25 -3.16 4.90
N ASP A 36 25.15 -3.68 3.68
CA ASP A 36 25.86 -4.90 3.26
C ASP A 36 27.18 -4.63 2.54
N PHE A 37 27.26 -3.55 1.76
CA PHE A 37 28.41 -3.29 0.88
C PHE A 37 29.39 -2.25 1.45
N ARG A 38 29.14 -1.70 2.64
CA ARG A 38 29.91 -0.58 3.22
C ARG A 38 30.16 0.51 2.18
N VAL A 39 29.13 0.84 1.39
CA VAL A 39 29.22 1.83 0.31
C VAL A 39 29.65 3.20 0.84
N ALA A 40 29.40 3.48 2.12
CA ALA A 40 29.98 4.60 2.86
C ALA A 40 31.51 4.64 2.80
N GLY A 41 32.22 3.51 2.87
CA GLY A 41 33.69 3.44 2.75
C GLY A 41 34.21 3.67 1.33
N ALA A 42 33.41 3.35 0.30
CA ALA A 42 33.72 3.70 -1.09
C ALA A 42 33.42 5.18 -1.39
N PHE A 43 32.39 5.74 -0.75
CA PHE A 43 32.02 7.16 -0.89
C PHE A 43 32.80 8.11 0.02
N ASP A 44 33.42 7.63 1.11
CA ASP A 44 34.30 8.43 1.98
C ASP A 44 35.51 8.97 1.19
N ALA A 45 35.96 8.23 0.17
CA ALA A 45 37.00 8.67 -0.75
C ALA A 45 36.56 9.82 -1.69
N TYR A 46 35.24 10.06 -1.84
CA TYR A 46 34.67 11.00 -2.82
C TYR A 46 33.71 12.04 -2.22
N THR A 47 33.63 12.19 -0.89
CA THR A 47 32.81 13.21 -0.18
C THR A 47 31.28 13.12 -0.40
N THR A 48 30.78 12.06 -1.03
CA THR A 48 29.37 11.93 -1.46
C THR A 48 28.49 11.10 -0.51
N ALA A 49 29.06 10.59 0.59
CA ALA A 49 28.36 9.74 1.55
C ALA A 49 27.20 10.48 2.29
N GLY A 50 27.37 11.77 2.59
CA GLY A 50 26.34 12.58 3.25
C GLY A 50 25.07 12.76 2.41
N PRO A 51 25.19 13.29 1.18
CA PRO A 51 24.06 13.40 0.25
C PRO A 51 23.41 12.05 -0.06
N TYR A 52 24.20 10.98 -0.23
CA TYR A 52 23.68 9.63 -0.47
C TYR A 52 22.78 9.15 0.67
N ARG A 53 23.24 9.26 1.93
CA ARG A 53 22.41 8.93 3.11
C ARG A 53 21.11 9.71 3.17
N SER A 54 21.16 11.00 2.86
CA SER A 54 19.95 11.83 2.87
C SER A 54 18.94 11.41 1.81
N ALA A 55 19.41 10.99 0.63
CA ALA A 55 18.55 10.48 -0.44
C ALA A 55 17.90 9.14 -0.06
N ILE A 56 18.68 8.21 0.51
CA ILE A 56 18.15 6.92 0.98
C ILE A 56 17.08 7.14 2.06
N ALA A 57 17.35 7.98 3.07
CA ALA A 57 16.38 8.26 4.13
C ALA A 57 15.10 8.93 3.60
N ALA A 58 15.21 9.79 2.58
CA ALA A 58 14.05 10.38 1.92
C ALA A 58 13.22 9.32 1.19
N TRP A 59 13.86 8.41 0.45
CA TRP A 59 13.18 7.33 -0.25
C TRP A 59 12.52 6.32 0.71
N GLU A 60 13.17 5.98 1.81
CA GLU A 60 12.57 5.13 2.85
C GLU A 60 11.26 5.75 3.37
N LYS A 61 11.29 7.04 3.68
CA LYS A 61 10.11 7.78 4.14
C LYS A 61 9.00 7.88 3.09
N GLU A 62 9.34 8.17 1.84
CA GLU A 62 8.35 8.20 0.74
C GLU A 62 7.69 6.83 0.55
N THR A 63 8.47 5.76 0.66
CA THR A 63 7.99 4.39 0.52
C THR A 63 7.06 3.99 1.67
N GLU A 64 7.35 4.44 2.89
CA GLU A 64 6.45 4.27 4.04
C GLU A 64 5.11 4.99 3.83
N VAL A 65 5.14 6.24 3.34
CA VAL A 65 3.92 7.02 3.03
C VAL A 65 3.09 6.32 1.95
N LEU A 66 3.73 5.80 0.89
CA LEU A 66 3.04 5.04 -0.16
C LEU A 66 2.41 3.74 0.38
N ALA A 67 3.10 3.04 1.29
CA ALA A 67 2.58 1.82 1.89
C ALA A 67 1.34 2.11 2.74
N GLU A 68 1.35 3.22 3.49
CA GLU A 68 0.21 3.65 4.28
C GLU A 68 -0.97 4.10 3.40
N ALA A 69 -0.71 4.85 2.34
CA ALA A 69 -1.74 5.23 1.37
C ALA A 69 -2.39 4.00 0.71
N ALA A 70 -1.62 2.96 0.40
CA ALA A 70 -2.14 1.70 -0.14
C ALA A 70 -3.07 0.98 0.84
N ARG A 71 -2.76 1.00 2.16
CA ARG A 71 -3.63 0.44 3.20
C ARG A 71 -4.94 1.23 3.31
N GLN A 72 -4.85 2.55 3.36
CA GLN A 72 -6.04 3.41 3.44
C GLN A 72 -6.96 3.23 2.23
N LEU A 73 -6.38 3.08 1.03
CA LEU A 73 -7.15 2.78 -0.17
C LEU A 73 -7.84 1.41 -0.06
N ALA A 74 -7.16 0.40 0.46
CA ALA A 74 -7.76 -0.91 0.68
C ALA A 74 -8.92 -0.86 1.69
N ASP A 75 -8.76 -0.14 2.80
CA ASP A 75 -9.81 0.06 3.79
C ASP A 75 -11.04 0.75 3.19
N ALA A 76 -10.82 1.76 2.34
CA ALA A 76 -11.90 2.45 1.63
C ALA A 76 -12.65 1.53 0.65
N LEU A 77 -11.93 0.66 -0.06
CA LEU A 77 -12.53 -0.32 -0.96
C LEU A 77 -13.38 -1.37 -0.22
N ASP A 78 -12.92 -1.84 0.94
CA ASP A 78 -13.70 -2.77 1.77
C ASP A 78 -14.94 -2.09 2.35
N ALA A 79 -14.83 -0.85 2.81
CA ALA A 79 -15.96 -0.07 3.30
C ALA A 79 -17.00 0.15 2.19
N ALA A 80 -16.56 0.45 0.96
CA ALA A 80 -17.44 0.58 -0.19
C ALA A 80 -18.16 -0.75 -0.51
N ALA A 81 -17.43 -1.87 -0.51
CA ALA A 81 -18.00 -3.19 -0.73
C ALA A 81 -19.08 -3.54 0.31
N ALA A 82 -18.82 -3.26 1.60
CA ALA A 82 -19.79 -3.46 2.67
C ALA A 82 -21.03 -2.57 2.51
N GLY A 83 -20.84 -1.32 2.06
CA GLY A 83 -21.92 -0.38 1.78
C GLY A 83 -22.85 -0.86 0.65
N TYR A 84 -22.28 -1.41 -0.42
CA TYR A 84 -23.04 -2.00 -1.52
C TYR A 84 -23.81 -3.25 -1.09
N ASP A 85 -23.17 -4.19 -0.38
CA ASP A 85 -23.86 -5.39 0.12
C ASP A 85 -25.05 -5.04 1.04
N ALA A 86 -24.88 -4.03 1.92
CA ALA A 86 -25.95 -3.55 2.78
C ALA A 86 -27.09 -2.85 2.00
N SER A 87 -26.77 -2.19 0.88
CA SER A 87 -27.77 -1.59 -0.02
C SER A 87 -28.57 -2.67 -0.75
N ASP A 88 -27.88 -3.70 -1.24
CA ASP A 88 -28.50 -4.83 -1.95
C ASP A 88 -29.41 -5.63 -1.01
N ALA A 89 -28.96 -5.91 0.23
CA ALA A 89 -29.78 -6.59 1.24
C ALA A 89 -31.06 -5.80 1.58
N ARG A 90 -30.96 -4.48 1.78
CA ARG A 90 -32.12 -3.60 2.03
C ARG A 90 -33.09 -3.59 0.84
N SER A 91 -32.58 -3.63 -0.37
CA SER A 91 -33.40 -3.63 -1.58
C SER A 91 -34.11 -4.97 -1.77
N ALA A 92 -33.42 -6.08 -1.50
CA ALA A 92 -34.02 -7.42 -1.51
C ALA A 92 -35.12 -7.57 -0.46
N GLY A 93 -34.91 -7.07 0.77
CA GLY A 93 -35.91 -7.09 1.83
C GLY A 93 -37.17 -6.29 1.51
N ARG A 94 -37.02 -5.10 0.88
CA ARG A 94 -38.16 -4.30 0.41
C ARG A 94 -38.97 -5.01 -0.67
N LEU A 95 -38.31 -5.72 -1.59
CA LEU A 95 -38.98 -6.48 -2.64
C LEU A 95 -39.69 -7.74 -2.10
N ALA A 96 -39.13 -8.37 -1.06
CA ALA A 96 -39.71 -9.55 -0.42
C ALA A 96 -40.91 -9.22 0.48
N GLY A 97 -40.90 -8.08 1.18
CA GLY A 97 -42.01 -7.65 2.03
C GLY A 97 -43.18 -6.98 1.30
N ASN A 98 -43.04 -6.76 -0.02
CA ASN A 98 -44.07 -6.15 -0.87
C ASN A 98 -44.77 -7.17 -1.78
N ARG A 99 -44.66 -8.47 -1.46
CA ARG A 99 -45.44 -9.59 -2.00
C ARG A 99 -46.34 -10.15 -0.91
#